data_AF-A0A953UHA1-F1
#
_entry.id   AF-A0A953UHA1-F1
#
_cell.length_a   1.000
_cell.length_b   1.000
_cell.length_c   1.000
_cell.angle_alpha   90.00
_cell.angle_beta   90.00
_cell.angle_gamma   90.00
#
_symmetry.space_group_name_H-M   'P 1'
#
loop_
_entity.id
_entity.type
_entity.pdbx_description
1 polymer ?
#
loop_
_entity_poly.entity_id
_entity_poly.type
_entity_poly.pdbx_seq_one_letter_code
_entity_poly.pdbx_strand_id
1 'polypeptide(L)'
;MLYSGLHLEPLLATAYALLLVAIAAGLEWMGRHSHQRAHRYHTAGFRFHKHADHWECPTGARLERAEIDNELRVIRYRAPAHTCNGCAIKARCTDSDSGREIAISLDPWLKSALGHFHRGMSLALLVLAGLIVLIELIRHDHGTERWMLSTALLAIALLSLHVARDLRRPAEL
;
A
#
# COMPACT_ATOMS: atom_id res chain seq x y z
N MET A 1 32.71 -20.16 -19.37
CA MET A 1 32.59 -20.10 -20.84
C MET A 1 31.15 -19.71 -21.23
N LEU A 2 30.60 -18.61 -20.69
CA LEU A 2 29.19 -18.23 -20.86
C LEU A 2 28.96 -16.75 -21.24
N TYR A 3 30.04 -15.97 -21.45
CA TYR A 3 29.95 -14.50 -21.62
C TYR A 3 30.42 -13.98 -22.99
N SER A 4 30.83 -14.86 -23.90
CA SER A 4 31.45 -14.48 -25.18
C SER A 4 30.46 -14.28 -26.34
N GLY A 5 29.15 -14.27 -26.09
CA GLY A 5 28.12 -14.15 -27.14
C GLY A 5 26.87 -13.39 -26.76
N LEU A 6 26.88 -12.65 -25.64
CA LEU A 6 25.78 -11.77 -25.27
C LEU A 6 26.08 -10.35 -25.73
N HIS A 7 25.24 -9.80 -26.60
CA HIS A 7 25.34 -8.41 -27.00
C HIS A 7 25.10 -7.51 -25.76
N LEU A 8 25.83 -6.40 -25.67
CA LEU A 8 25.73 -5.48 -24.54
C LEU A 8 24.32 -4.88 -24.42
N GLU A 9 23.65 -4.65 -25.56
CA GLU A 9 22.30 -4.09 -25.66
C GLU A 9 21.24 -4.95 -24.93
N PRO A 10 21.04 -6.25 -25.24
CA PRO A 10 20.05 -7.08 -24.55
C PRO A 10 20.39 -7.29 -23.07
N LEU A 11 21.67 -7.27 -22.69
CA LEU A 11 22.09 -7.33 -21.29
C LEU A 11 21.61 -6.08 -20.52
N LEU A 12 21.85 -4.87 -21.06
CA LEU A 12 21.42 -3.62 -20.45
C LEU A 12 19.89 -3.53 -20.38
N ALA A 13 19.21 -3.90 -21.46
CA ALA A 13 17.75 -3.89 -21.51
C ALA A 13 17.14 -4.85 -20.49
N THR A 14 17.69 -6.06 -20.36
CA THR A 14 17.26 -7.04 -19.36
C THR A 14 17.52 -6.53 -17.94
N ALA A 15 18.70 -5.96 -17.67
CA ALA A 15 19.03 -5.39 -16.37
C ALA A 15 18.09 -4.23 -16.01
N TYR A 16 17.76 -3.36 -16.96
CA TYR A 16 16.84 -2.25 -16.75
C TYR A 16 15.40 -2.73 -16.53
N ALA A 17 14.94 -3.72 -17.29
CA ALA A 17 13.63 -4.34 -17.07
C ALA A 17 13.53 -4.97 -15.67
N LEU A 18 14.59 -5.67 -15.21
CA LEU A 18 14.66 -6.22 -13.85
C LEU A 18 14.64 -5.12 -12.78
N LEU A 19 15.32 -3.99 -13.01
CA LEU A 19 15.25 -2.84 -12.11
C LEU A 19 13.82 -2.29 -11.99
N LEU A 20 13.11 -2.14 -13.11
CA LEU A 20 11.72 -1.68 -13.12
C LEU A 20 10.80 -2.65 -12.36
N VAL A 21 10.98 -3.97 -12.55
CA VAL A 21 10.25 -5.01 -11.80
C VAL A 21 10.55 -4.91 -10.30
N ALA A 22 11.81 -4.71 -9.91
CA ALA A 22 12.19 -4.56 -8.51
C ALA A 22 11.56 -3.31 -7.87
N ILE A 23 11.53 -2.18 -8.59
CA ILE A 23 10.87 -0.96 -8.13
C ILE A 23 9.36 -1.19 -7.98
N ALA A 24 8.71 -1.84 -8.95
CA ALA A 24 7.29 -2.19 -8.87
C ALA A 24 6.98 -3.05 -7.64
N ALA A 25 7.79 -4.10 -7.39
CA ALA A 25 7.64 -4.95 -6.21
C ALA A 25 7.88 -4.18 -4.90
N GLY A 26 8.85 -3.26 -4.88
CA GLY A 26 9.12 -2.40 -3.72
C GLY A 26 7.95 -1.47 -3.39
N LEU A 27 7.32 -0.88 -4.40
CA LEU A 27 6.13 -0.04 -4.24
C LEU A 27 4.94 -0.83 -3.68
N GLU A 28 4.73 -2.05 -4.17
CA GLU A 28 3.67 -2.93 -3.68
C GLU A 28 3.92 -3.38 -2.22
N TRP A 29 5.16 -3.73 -1.89
CA TRP A 29 5.57 -4.08 -0.53
C TRP A 29 5.36 -2.91 0.44
N MET A 30 5.78 -1.70 0.04
CA MET A 30 5.61 -0.49 0.85
C MET A 30 4.13 -0.15 1.07
N GLY A 31 3.30 -0.28 0.03
CA GLY A 31 1.85 -0.10 0.16
C GLY A 31 1.24 -1.06 1.18
N ARG A 32 1.58 -2.35 1.10
CA ARG A 32 1.13 -3.36 2.08
C ARG A 32 1.62 -3.08 3.50
N HIS A 33 2.87 -2.65 3.65
CA HIS A 33 3.45 -2.39 4.97
C HIS A 33 2.88 -1.13 5.62
N SER A 34 2.67 -0.07 4.85
CA SER A 34 2.07 1.19 5.33
C SER A 34 0.67 0.96 5.89
N HIS A 35 -0.16 0.18 5.20
CA HIS A 35 -1.51 -0.17 5.68
C HIS A 35 -1.48 -0.91 7.03
N GLN A 36 -0.56 -1.87 7.21
CA GLN A 36 -0.46 -2.63 8.47
C GLN A 36 0.10 -1.78 9.62
N ARG A 37 0.98 -0.83 9.32
CA ARG A 37 1.61 0.05 10.31
C ARG A 37 0.66 1.15 10.77
N ALA A 38 -0.01 1.83 9.84
CA ALA A 38 -0.95 2.91 10.15
C ALA A 38 -2.10 2.44 11.07
N HIS A 39 -2.63 1.22 10.86
CA HIS A 39 -3.65 0.66 11.75
C HIS A 39 -3.14 0.40 13.17
N ARG A 40 -1.90 -0.09 13.33
CA ARG A 40 -1.32 -0.40 14.66
C ARG A 40 -0.96 0.84 15.47
N TYR A 41 -0.50 1.91 14.82
CA TYR A 41 -0.02 3.10 15.55
C TYR A 41 -1.16 3.99 16.07
N HIS A 42 -2.30 4.07 15.37
CA HIS A 42 -3.42 4.93 15.81
C HIS A 42 -4.42 4.27 16.78
N THR A 43 -4.46 2.93 16.85
CA THR A 43 -5.46 2.18 17.67
C THR A 43 -4.84 1.24 18.70
N ALA A 44 -3.55 1.36 19.00
CA ALA A 44 -2.88 0.48 19.97
C ALA A 44 -3.64 0.45 21.32
N GLY A 45 -4.32 -0.69 21.57
CA GLY A 45 -5.13 -0.93 22.76
C GLY A 45 -6.53 -0.28 22.77
N PHE A 46 -6.91 0.48 21.74
CA PHE A 46 -8.26 1.00 21.59
C PHE A 46 -9.13 0.03 20.77
N ARG A 47 -10.35 -0.26 21.25
CA ARG A 47 -11.29 -1.19 20.60
C ARG A 47 -12.52 -0.43 20.11
N PHE A 48 -12.94 -0.69 18.89
CA PHE A 48 -14.18 -0.11 18.36
C PHE A 48 -15.36 -1.06 18.57
N HIS A 49 -16.42 -0.57 19.21
CA HIS A 49 -17.66 -1.30 19.44
C HIS A 49 -18.72 -0.90 18.42
N LYS A 50 -18.86 -1.70 17.36
CA LYS A 50 -19.77 -1.41 16.22
C LYS A 50 -21.23 -1.18 16.64
N HIS A 51 -21.74 -1.97 17.57
CA HIS A 51 -23.16 -1.91 17.99
C HIS A 51 -23.51 -0.62 18.74
N ALA A 52 -22.53 0.00 19.41
CA ALA A 52 -22.73 1.17 20.25
C ALA A 52 -21.92 2.39 19.76
N ASP A 53 -21.42 2.32 18.51
CA ASP A 53 -20.65 3.36 17.81
C ASP A 53 -19.71 4.16 18.71
N HIS A 54 -18.76 3.47 19.34
CA HIS A 54 -17.77 4.12 20.19
C HIS A 54 -16.45 3.39 20.22
N TRP A 55 -15.42 4.12 20.64
CA TRP A 55 -14.12 3.53 20.94
C TRP A 55 -14.00 3.32 22.45
N GLU A 56 -13.36 2.23 22.85
CA GLU A 56 -12.97 1.94 24.22
C GLU A 56 -11.45 2.03 24.33
N CYS A 57 -10.95 2.74 25.34
CA CYS A 57 -9.53 2.87 25.57
C CYS A 57 -8.94 1.64 26.30
N PRO A 58 -7.60 1.50 26.40
CA PRO A 58 -6.97 0.36 27.07
C PRO A 58 -7.36 0.20 28.55
N THR A 59 -7.80 1.29 29.19
CA THR A 59 -8.29 1.33 30.58
C THR A 59 -9.82 1.23 30.69
N GLY A 60 -10.53 0.93 29.59
CA GLY A 60 -11.98 0.66 29.59
C GLY A 60 -12.88 1.90 29.48
N ALA A 61 -12.34 3.10 29.38
CA ALA A 61 -13.14 4.31 29.21
C ALA A 61 -13.63 4.46 27.76
N ARG A 62 -14.88 4.90 27.61
CA ARG A 62 -15.51 5.15 26.31
C ARG A 62 -15.09 6.50 25.73
N LEU A 63 -14.86 6.53 24.42
CA LEU A 63 -14.68 7.69 23.59
C LEU A 63 -15.95 7.84 22.74
N GLU A 64 -16.65 8.94 22.96
CA GLU A 64 -17.90 9.25 22.27
C GLU A 64 -17.65 10.17 21.09
N ARG A 65 -18.58 10.18 20.14
CA ARG A 65 -18.51 11.05 18.97
C ARG A 65 -18.60 12.52 19.40
N ALA A 66 -17.50 13.25 19.27
CA ALA A 66 -17.41 14.66 19.66
C ALA A 66 -17.79 15.60 18.52
N GLU A 67 -17.32 15.29 17.31
CA GLU A 67 -17.50 16.16 16.15
C GLU A 67 -17.51 15.33 14.85
N ILE A 68 -18.26 15.81 13.87
CA ILE A 68 -18.19 15.34 12.49
C ILE A 68 -17.77 16.53 11.64
N ASP A 69 -16.55 16.48 11.13
CA ASP A 69 -16.04 17.44 10.16
C ASP A 69 -16.45 16.97 8.77
N ASN A 70 -17.47 17.62 8.20
CA ASN A 70 -17.99 17.26 6.89
C ASN A 70 -17.09 17.73 5.73
N GLU A 71 -16.29 18.78 5.92
CA GLU A 71 -15.35 19.25 4.89
C GLU A 71 -14.18 18.27 4.76
N LEU A 72 -13.60 17.87 5.89
CA LEU A 72 -12.52 16.89 5.93
C LEU A 72 -13.02 15.44 5.85
N ARG A 73 -14.34 15.23 5.93
CA ARG A 73 -14.98 13.91 6.00
C ARG A 73 -14.35 13.02 7.07
N VAL A 74 -14.32 13.53 8.30
CA VAL A 74 -13.73 12.84 9.46
C VAL A 74 -14.71 12.89 10.63
N ILE A 75 -14.85 11.77 11.34
CA ILE A 75 -15.49 11.73 12.66
C ILE A 75 -14.40 11.77 13.73
N ARG A 76 -14.52 12.66 14.70
CA ARG A 76 -13.67 12.72 15.88
C ARG A 76 -14.38 12.07 17.07
N TYR A 77 -13.74 11.08 17.67
CA TYR A 77 -14.17 10.46 18.92
C TYR A 77 -13.28 10.95 20.06
N ARG A 78 -13.86 11.39 21.18
CA ARG A 78 -13.12 11.96 22.30
C ARG A 78 -13.49 11.29 23.61
N ALA A 79 -12.49 10.99 24.43
CA ALA A 79 -12.68 10.52 25.78
C ALA A 79 -13.06 11.68 26.71
N PRO A 80 -13.88 11.48 27.74
CA PRO A 80 -14.16 12.51 28.72
C PRO A 80 -12.88 13.02 29.38
N ALA A 81 -12.70 14.35 29.39
CA ALA A 81 -11.50 15.00 29.90
C ALA A 81 -11.17 14.57 31.33
N HIS A 82 -12.17 14.53 32.22
CA HIS A 82 -11.99 14.12 33.62
C HIS A 82 -11.46 12.68 33.74
N THR A 83 -11.94 11.76 32.90
CA THR A 83 -11.48 10.37 32.88
C THR A 83 -10.04 10.26 32.40
N CYS A 84 -9.67 11.02 31.37
CA CYS A 84 -8.28 11.06 30.90
C CYS A 84 -7.35 11.71 31.93
N ASN A 85 -7.74 12.83 32.53
CA ASN A 85 -6.92 13.60 33.46
C ASN A 85 -6.67 12.84 34.78
N GLY A 86 -7.60 11.96 35.18
CA GLY A 86 -7.42 11.04 36.30
C GLY A 86 -6.76 9.69 35.96
N CYS A 87 -6.38 9.46 34.69
CA CYS A 87 -5.90 8.15 34.25
C CYS A 87 -4.40 7.93 34.53
N ALA A 88 -4.06 6.80 35.14
CA ALA A 88 -2.69 6.42 35.50
C ALA A 88 -1.73 6.34 34.29
N ILE A 89 -2.24 6.03 33.10
CA ILE A 89 -1.43 5.92 31.87
C ILE A 89 -1.45 7.19 31.01
N LYS A 90 -2.07 8.31 31.47
CA LYS A 90 -2.22 9.54 30.67
C LYS A 90 -0.91 9.98 30.04
N ALA A 91 0.17 10.07 30.82
CA ALA A 91 1.47 10.53 30.35
C ALA A 91 2.05 9.70 29.17
N ARG A 92 1.61 8.44 29.00
CA ARG A 92 1.99 7.59 27.86
C ARG A 92 0.89 7.46 26.79
N CYS A 93 -0.30 7.99 27.06
CA CYS A 93 -1.50 7.85 26.23
C CYS A 93 -1.84 9.14 25.48
N THR A 94 -1.86 10.29 26.16
CA THR A 94 -2.19 11.60 25.56
C THR A 94 -1.64 12.72 26.43
N ASP A 95 -1.15 13.78 25.80
CA ASP A 95 -0.76 15.04 26.44
C ASP A 95 -1.95 16.02 26.57
N SER A 96 -2.99 15.86 25.75
CA SER A 96 -4.23 16.65 25.83
C SER A 96 -4.93 16.61 27.20
N ASP A 97 -5.29 17.79 27.71
CA ASP A 97 -6.14 17.98 28.90
C ASP A 97 -7.64 17.93 28.61
N SER A 98 -8.02 18.02 27.32
CA SER A 98 -9.41 17.90 26.87
C SER A 98 -9.85 16.44 26.66
N GLY A 99 -8.94 15.50 26.88
CA GLY A 99 -9.14 14.07 26.63
C GLY A 99 -8.46 13.60 25.35
N ARG A 100 -8.27 12.27 25.26
CA ARG A 100 -7.71 11.63 24.06
C ARG A 100 -8.73 11.69 22.94
N GLU A 101 -8.29 12.17 21.79
CA GLU A 101 -9.07 12.17 20.55
C GLU A 101 -8.56 11.14 19.55
N ILE A 102 -9.49 10.54 18.81
CA ILE A 102 -9.23 9.67 17.68
C ILE A 102 -10.06 10.17 16.49
N ALA A 103 -9.37 10.59 15.44
CA ALA A 103 -9.97 10.94 14.16
C ALA A 103 -10.09 9.71 13.26
N ILE A 104 -11.31 9.44 12.79
CA ILE A 104 -11.63 8.36 11.87
C ILE A 104 -12.14 8.98 10.57
N SER A 105 -11.45 8.73 9.46
CA SER A 105 -11.91 9.15 8.14
C SER A 105 -13.20 8.40 7.75
N LEU A 106 -14.19 9.15 7.26
CA LEU A 106 -15.44 8.68 6.67
C LEU A 106 -15.26 8.19 5.23
N ASP A 107 -14.05 8.31 4.66
CA ASP A 107 -13.71 7.86 3.32
C ASP A 107 -12.97 6.52 3.33
N PRO A 108 -13.69 5.38 3.31
CA PRO A 108 -13.08 4.13 2.89
C PRO A 108 -12.45 4.27 1.50
N TRP A 109 -13.04 5.11 0.65
CA TRP A 109 -12.53 5.41 -0.69
C TRP A 109 -11.12 5.98 -0.66
N LEU A 110 -10.79 6.95 0.22
CA LEU A 110 -9.46 7.58 0.23
C LEU A 110 -8.34 6.57 0.55
N LYS A 111 -8.59 5.66 1.51
CA LYS A 111 -7.67 4.56 1.81
C LYS A 111 -7.55 3.58 0.64
N SER A 112 -8.67 3.30 -0.04
CA SER A 112 -8.66 2.45 -1.22
C SER A 112 -7.96 3.12 -2.42
N ALA A 113 -8.13 4.43 -2.61
CA ALA A 113 -7.59 5.21 -3.72
C ALA A 113 -6.07 5.29 -3.65
N LEU A 114 -5.51 5.46 -2.43
CA LEU A 114 -4.06 5.41 -2.23
C LEU A 114 -3.49 4.03 -2.58
N GLY A 115 -4.19 2.95 -2.21
CA GLY A 115 -3.83 1.59 -2.61
C GLY A 115 -3.91 1.36 -4.13
N HIS A 116 -4.96 1.88 -4.78
CA HIS A 116 -5.11 1.82 -6.24
C HIS A 116 -4.03 2.62 -6.97
N PHE A 117 -3.58 3.76 -6.43
CA PHE A 117 -2.51 4.56 -7.01
C PHE A 117 -1.18 3.78 -7.06
N HIS A 118 -0.78 3.17 -5.94
CA HIS A 118 0.44 2.37 -5.88
C HIS A 118 0.40 1.16 -6.83
N ARG A 119 -0.75 0.47 -6.91
CA ARG A 119 -0.97 -0.64 -7.84
C ARG A 119 -0.94 -0.18 -9.30
N GLY A 120 -1.56 0.96 -9.61
CA GLY A 120 -1.54 1.57 -10.94
C GLY A 120 -0.12 1.95 -11.39
N MET A 121 0.67 2.56 -10.50
CA MET A 121 2.07 2.88 -10.77
C MET A 121 2.93 1.62 -10.98
N SER A 122 2.70 0.58 -10.17
CA SER A 122 3.40 -0.71 -10.32
C SER A 122 3.06 -1.37 -11.66
N LEU A 123 1.79 -1.34 -12.08
CA LEU A 123 1.36 -1.83 -13.38
C LEU A 123 2.00 -1.04 -14.53
N ALA A 124 2.07 0.29 -14.43
CA ALA A 124 2.72 1.13 -15.44
C ALA A 124 4.21 0.78 -15.61
N LEU A 125 4.93 0.54 -14.52
CA LEU A 125 6.34 0.10 -14.54
C LEU A 125 6.51 -1.28 -15.17
N LEU A 126 5.61 -2.22 -14.87
CA LEU A 126 5.63 -3.57 -15.47
C LEU A 126 5.34 -3.52 -16.98
N VAL A 127 4.38 -2.69 -17.42
CA VAL A 127 4.10 -2.48 -18.84
C VAL A 127 5.32 -1.89 -19.55
N LEU A 128 5.97 -0.88 -18.94
CA LEU A 128 7.19 -0.29 -19.51
C LEU A 128 8.33 -1.32 -19.61
N ALA A 129 8.53 -2.15 -18.58
CA ALA A 129 9.51 -3.23 -18.61
C ALA A 129 9.20 -4.23 -19.74
N GLY A 130 7.93 -4.60 -19.90
CA GLY A 130 7.47 -5.48 -20.97
C GLY A 130 7.72 -4.90 -22.37
N LEU A 131 7.47 -3.60 -22.55
CA LEU A 131 7.75 -2.91 -23.81
C LEU A 131 9.24 -2.93 -24.18
N ILE A 132 10.12 -2.69 -23.21
CA ILE A 132 11.58 -2.71 -23.44
C ILE A 132 12.03 -4.11 -23.87
N VAL A 133 11.60 -5.16 -23.15
CA VAL A 133 11.94 -6.54 -23.50
C VAL A 133 11.34 -6.94 -24.85
N LEU A 134 10.11 -6.51 -25.16
CA LEU A 134 9.46 -6.77 -26.44
C LEU A 134 10.20 -6.13 -27.62
N ILE A 135 10.63 -4.88 -27.47
CA ILE A 135 11.42 -4.18 -28.50
C ILE A 135 12.73 -4.93 -28.75
N GLU A 136 13.46 -5.33 -27.70
CA GLU A 136 14.70 -6.09 -27.89
C GLU A 136 14.48 -7.48 -28.48
N LEU A 137 13.36 -8.14 -28.15
CA LEU A 137 12.98 -9.43 -28.72
C LEU A 137 12.65 -9.35 -30.22
N ILE A 138 12.07 -8.23 -30.67
CA ILE A 138 11.83 -7.95 -32.09
C ILE A 138 13.14 -7.62 -32.82
N ARG A 139 14.05 -6.91 -32.16
CA ARG A 139 15.37 -6.55 -32.73
C ARG A 139 16.31 -7.76 -32.87
N HIS A 140 16.16 -8.79 -32.04
CA HIS A 140 17.03 -9.96 -32.02
C HIS A 140 16.31 -11.22 -32.53
N ASP A 141 16.70 -11.69 -33.71
CA ASP A 141 15.94 -12.70 -34.44
C ASP A 141 16.44 -14.15 -34.21
N HIS A 142 17.67 -14.37 -33.72
CA HIS A 142 18.23 -15.73 -33.58
C HIS A 142 19.17 -15.83 -32.37
N GLY A 143 19.08 -16.93 -31.60
CA GLY A 143 20.05 -17.27 -30.54
C GLY A 143 19.46 -17.55 -29.15
N THR A 144 20.35 -17.84 -28.19
CA THR A 144 20.02 -18.04 -26.76
C THR A 144 19.38 -16.80 -26.13
N GLU A 145 19.68 -15.61 -26.65
CA GLU A 145 19.11 -14.34 -26.21
C GLU A 145 17.60 -14.27 -26.41
N ARG A 146 17.09 -14.83 -27.52
CA ARG A 146 15.65 -14.87 -27.81
C ARG A 146 14.89 -15.69 -26.76
N TRP A 147 15.45 -16.81 -26.31
CA TRP A 147 14.85 -17.61 -25.23
C TRP A 147 14.84 -16.88 -23.89
N MET A 148 15.94 -16.19 -23.55
CA MET A 148 16.05 -15.37 -22.34
C MET A 148 15.03 -14.22 -22.34
N LEU A 149 14.95 -13.45 -23.44
CA LEU A 149 14.01 -12.34 -23.58
C LEU A 149 12.55 -12.84 -23.59
N SER A 150 12.26 -13.96 -24.26
CA SER A 150 10.91 -14.55 -24.30
C SER A 150 10.44 -15.01 -22.92
N THR A 151 11.32 -15.64 -22.14
CA THR A 151 10.99 -16.07 -20.77
C THR A 151 10.80 -14.88 -19.82
N ALA A 152 11.64 -13.86 -19.92
CA ALA A 152 11.47 -12.60 -19.18
C ALA A 152 10.14 -11.91 -19.54
N LEU A 153 9.81 -11.80 -20.83
CA LEU A 153 8.57 -11.20 -21.31
C LEU A 153 7.35 -11.95 -20.78
N LEU A 154 7.36 -13.29 -20.82
CA LEU A 154 6.27 -14.11 -20.29
C LEU A 154 6.08 -13.87 -18.79
N ALA A 155 7.17 -13.82 -18.01
CA ALA A 155 7.10 -13.55 -16.58
C ALA A 155 6.51 -12.16 -16.28
N ILE A 156 6.97 -11.12 -16.99
CA ILE A 156 6.46 -9.75 -16.85
C ILE A 156 4.97 -9.67 -17.25
N ALA A 157 4.57 -10.36 -18.31
CA ALA A 157 3.18 -10.41 -18.75
C ALA A 157 2.27 -11.08 -17.71
N LEU A 158 2.69 -12.22 -17.14
CA LEU A 158 1.95 -12.92 -16.08
C LEU A 158 1.82 -12.06 -14.83
N LEU A 159 2.90 -11.39 -14.40
CA LEU A 159 2.88 -10.45 -13.28
C LEU A 159 1.95 -9.26 -13.55
N SER A 160 2.03 -8.67 -14.73
CA SER A 160 1.15 -7.56 -15.14
C SER A 160 -0.32 -7.96 -15.11
N LEU A 161 -0.65 -9.16 -15.60
CA LEU A 161 -2.01 -9.70 -15.56
C LEU A 161 -2.49 -9.97 -14.14
N HIS A 162 -1.62 -10.49 -13.26
CA HIS A 162 -1.94 -10.70 -11.85
C HIS A 162 -2.29 -9.37 -11.16
N VAL A 163 -1.42 -8.37 -11.28
CA VAL A 163 -1.63 -7.03 -10.71
C VAL A 163 -2.87 -6.37 -11.31
N ALA A 164 -3.09 -6.47 -12.62
CA ALA A 164 -4.26 -5.90 -13.28
C ALA A 164 -5.58 -6.56 -12.84
N ARG A 165 -5.58 -7.88 -12.61
CA ARG A 165 -6.75 -8.59 -12.05
C ARG A 165 -7.04 -8.14 -10.64
N ASP A 166 -6.02 -7.99 -9.80
CA ASP A 166 -6.18 -7.50 -8.43
C ASP A 166 -6.60 -6.03 -8.35
N LEU A 167 -6.27 -5.23 -9.36
CA LEU A 167 -6.78 -3.86 -9.50
C LEU A 167 -8.26 -3.82 -9.90
N ARG A 168 -8.72 -4.80 -10.69
CA ARG A 168 -10.12 -4.88 -11.17
C ARG A 168 -11.08 -5.51 -10.16
N ARG A 169 -10.57 -6.19 -9.13
CA ARG A 169 -11.40 -6.75 -8.07
C ARG A 169 -12.04 -5.59 -7.29
N PRO A 170 -13.38 -5.46 -7.27
CA PRO A 170 -14.03 -4.43 -6.48
C PRO A 170 -13.66 -4.63 -5.00
N ALA A 171 -13.34 -3.54 -4.31
CA ALA A 171 -13.15 -3.59 -2.87
C ALA A 171 -14.51 -3.96 -2.26
N GLU A 172 -14.64 -5.21 -1.78
CA GLU A 172 -15.82 -5.59 -1.01
C GLU A 172 -15.90 -4.69 0.23
N LEU A 173 -17.00 -3.94 0.31
CA LEU A 173 -17.34 -2.97 1.36
C LEU A 173 -17.71 -3.66 2.66
#